data_AF-A0A939B2T1-F1
#
_entry.id   AF-A0A939B2T1-F1
#
_cell.length_a   1.000
_cell.length_b   1.000
_cell.length_c   1.000
_cell.angle_alpha   90.00
_cell.angle_beta   90.00
_cell.angle_gamma   90.00
#
_symmetry.space_group_name_H-M   'P 1'
#
loop_
_entity.id
_entity.type
_entity.pdbx_description
1 polymer ?
#
loop_
_entity_poly.entity_id
_entity_poly.type
_entity_poly.pdbx_seq_one_letter_code
_entity_poly.pdbx_strand_id
1 'polypeptide(L)'
;MDLVEVLFDRVQAIAHSDPAGIVPTSATCTLRRSDGTTLESPAVTLPTGATTIAAGTTALVLVLAAGGAWLQVGVPIVVEVQGEAYVCTPARVDGATVYLVAALPVVPANGSPVKELLMTATIAAPGSTELGAGLRLEWRYSSATKTGYASAEVAIVRWLWQEPISGAAVSDILATVYQTSRSEQFCRDVAGRVSAKIRNAVEQTGRRPWLFVSPGAFGEVAQVGARWVLADLGIGQVGDPAALLREYRFAFNDELSKAVAGLKGYDVADNGTSDPSRLRNVVAVRTVR
;
A
#
# COMPACT_ATOMS: atom_id res chain seq x y z
N MET A 1 2.14 12.41 3.24
CA MET A 1 1.16 12.08 4.29
C MET A 1 0.27 11.05 3.64
N ASP A 2 0.24 9.83 4.17
CA ASP A 2 -0.49 8.75 3.50
C ASP A 2 -1.99 9.02 3.64
N LEU A 3 -2.69 9.05 2.50
CA LEU A 3 -4.14 9.12 2.45
C LEU A 3 -4.72 7.72 2.69
N VAL A 4 -5.62 7.62 3.65
CA VAL A 4 -6.36 6.38 3.93
C VAL A 4 -7.71 6.44 3.24
N GLU A 5 -7.97 5.47 2.37
CA GLU A 5 -9.25 5.32 1.69
C GLU A 5 -10.15 4.37 2.48
N VAL A 6 -11.36 4.83 2.81
CA VAL A 6 -12.37 4.04 3.51
C VAL A 6 -13.59 3.88 2.62
N LEU A 7 -14.04 2.64 2.42
CA LEU A 7 -15.22 2.40 1.60
C LEU A 7 -16.49 2.96 2.24
N PHE A 8 -17.26 3.68 1.42
CA PHE A 8 -18.59 4.18 1.75
C PHE A 8 -19.50 3.06 2.28
N ASP A 9 -20.24 3.35 3.36
CA ASP A 9 -21.22 2.44 3.98
C ASP A 9 -20.63 1.06 4.32
N ARG A 10 -19.33 1.05 4.62
CA ARG A 10 -18.60 -0.14 5.07
C ARG A 10 -17.90 0.16 6.38
N VAL A 11 -17.75 -0.91 7.14
CA VAL A 11 -16.91 -0.95 8.32
C VAL A 11 -15.54 -1.46 7.89
N GLN A 12 -14.49 -0.72 8.19
CA GLN A 12 -13.13 -1.04 7.78
C GLN A 12 -12.18 -0.95 8.99
N ALA A 13 -11.35 -1.97 9.16
CA ALA A 13 -10.25 -1.93 10.11
C ALA A 13 -9.10 -1.12 9.51
N ILE A 14 -8.69 -0.06 10.20
CA ILE A 14 -7.51 0.73 9.87
C ILE A 14 -6.41 0.36 10.86
N ALA A 15 -5.25 0.01 10.31
CA ALA A 15 -4.11 -0.41 11.08
C ALA A 15 -3.04 0.70 11.16
N HIS A 16 -2.36 0.80 12.29
CA HIS A 16 -1.25 1.73 12.52
C HIS A 16 -0.13 1.01 13.28
N SER A 17 1.11 1.30 12.92
CA SER A 17 2.29 0.89 13.68
C SER A 17 3.25 2.07 13.81
N ASP A 18 3.89 2.22 14.96
CA ASP A 18 4.82 3.32 15.18
C ASP A 18 6.19 3.04 14.55
N PRO A 19 6.71 3.91 13.68
CA PRO A 19 8.01 3.71 13.04
C PRO A 19 9.19 3.78 14.02
N ALA A 20 9.01 4.38 15.20
CA ALA A 20 10.04 4.45 16.24
C ALA A 20 9.98 3.26 17.23
N GLY A 21 9.11 2.27 16.97
CA GLY A 21 9.03 1.03 17.76
C GLY A 21 8.39 1.21 19.14
N ILE A 22 7.55 2.22 19.34
CA ILE A 22 6.74 2.32 20.56
C ILE A 22 5.72 1.16 20.55
N VAL A 23 5.87 0.21 21.48
CA VAL A 23 4.86 -0.82 21.75
C VAL A 23 3.81 -0.21 22.70
N PRO A 24 2.61 0.11 22.22
CA PRO A 24 1.62 0.86 22.98
C PRO A 24 0.90 -0.03 23.98
N THR A 25 0.77 0.45 25.22
CA THR A 25 -0.04 -0.15 26.29
C THR A 25 -1.40 0.55 26.46
N SER A 26 -1.58 1.70 25.81
CA SER A 26 -2.85 2.41 25.70
C SER A 26 -2.88 3.21 24.41
N ALA A 27 -4.05 3.31 23.79
CA ALA A 27 -4.23 4.05 22.56
C ALA A 27 -5.66 4.58 22.42
N THR A 28 -5.78 5.68 21.70
CA THR A 28 -7.05 6.28 21.28
C THR A 28 -6.94 6.63 19.81
N CYS A 29 -8.05 6.48 19.10
CA CYS A 29 -8.18 6.83 17.70
C CYS A 29 -9.42 7.70 17.55
N THR A 30 -9.30 8.82 16.85
CA THR A 30 -10.42 9.72 16.59
C THR A 30 -10.46 10.10 15.12
N LEU A 31 -11.63 9.97 14.52
CA LEU A 31 -11.92 10.49 13.20
C LEU A 31 -12.50 11.90 13.36
N ARG A 32 -11.87 12.89 12.73
CA ARG A 32 -12.27 14.29 12.80
C ARG A 32 -12.65 14.83 11.42
N ARG A 33 -13.53 15.81 11.42
CA ARG A 33 -13.81 16.67 10.26
C ARG A 33 -12.73 17.73 10.09
N SER A 34 -12.74 18.39 8.94
CA SER A 34 -11.85 19.52 8.62
C SER A 34 -12.03 20.73 9.53
N ASP A 35 -13.23 20.91 10.11
CA ASP A 35 -13.54 21.94 11.11
C ASP A 35 -13.02 21.61 12.52
N GLY A 36 -12.40 20.45 12.71
CA GLY A 36 -11.85 19.97 13.97
C GLY A 36 -12.84 19.22 14.86
N THR A 37 -14.12 19.15 14.50
CA THR A 37 -15.12 18.38 15.26
C THR A 37 -14.84 16.88 15.17
N THR A 38 -15.07 16.17 16.27
CA THR A 38 -14.96 14.71 16.29
C THR A 38 -16.21 14.12 15.62
N LEU A 39 -15.98 13.29 14.61
CA LEU A 39 -17.01 12.51 13.94
C LEU A 39 -17.22 11.18 14.65
N GLU A 40 -16.13 10.48 14.98
CA GLU A 40 -16.15 9.17 15.61
C GLU A 40 -14.93 8.99 16.52
N SER A 41 -15.04 8.14 17.54
CA SER A 41 -13.94 7.72 18.39
C SER A 41 -13.94 6.19 18.53
N PRO A 42 -13.47 5.47 17.50
CA PRO A 42 -13.52 4.02 17.48
C PRO A 42 -12.66 3.40 18.59
N ALA A 43 -13.08 2.23 19.06
CA ALA A 43 -12.27 1.43 19.98
C ALA A 43 -11.00 0.95 19.29
N VAL A 44 -9.87 1.07 19.99
CA VAL A 44 -8.56 0.61 19.52
C VAL A 44 -8.25 -0.76 20.11
N THR A 45 -7.93 -1.70 19.24
CA THR A 45 -7.31 -2.97 19.63
C THR A 45 -5.80 -2.77 19.69
N LEU A 46 -5.23 -3.03 20.87
CA LEU A 46 -3.79 -2.95 21.11
C LEU A 46 -3.07 -4.22 20.63
N PRO A 47 -1.78 -4.12 20.25
CA PRO A 47 -0.97 -5.28 19.92
C PRO A 47 -0.87 -6.22 21.13
N THR A 48 -1.02 -7.52 20.87
CA THR A 48 -0.95 -8.55 21.92
C THR A 48 0.09 -9.62 21.63
N GLY A 49 0.54 -9.71 20.38
CA GLY A 49 1.58 -10.63 19.99
C GLY A 49 2.90 -10.33 20.71
N ALA A 50 3.39 -11.31 21.48
CA ALA A 50 4.68 -11.25 22.13
C ALA A 50 5.28 -12.63 22.26
N THR A 51 6.60 -12.72 22.13
CA THR A 51 7.37 -13.95 22.30
C THR A 51 8.84 -13.60 22.55
N THR A 52 9.71 -14.60 22.54
CA THR A 52 11.16 -14.41 22.60
C THR A 52 11.86 -15.12 21.45
N ILE A 53 13.04 -14.63 21.11
CA ILE A 53 13.98 -15.29 20.23
C ILE A 53 14.40 -16.63 20.83
N ALA A 54 14.49 -17.66 19.98
CA ALA A 54 15.02 -18.98 20.27
C ALA A 54 16.40 -19.19 19.62
N ALA A 55 17.06 -20.30 19.97
CA ALA A 55 18.32 -20.70 19.36
C ALA A 55 18.18 -20.93 17.83
N GLY A 56 19.27 -20.70 17.10
CA GLY A 56 19.30 -20.79 15.63
C GLY A 56 18.94 -19.49 14.89
N THR A 57 18.64 -18.42 15.64
CA THR A 57 18.44 -17.09 15.08
C THR A 57 19.72 -16.50 14.49
N THR A 58 19.57 -15.78 13.38
CA THR A 58 20.60 -14.97 12.71
C THR A 58 20.10 -13.53 12.57
N ALA A 59 20.90 -12.65 11.98
CA ALA A 59 20.49 -11.27 11.75
C ALA A 59 19.32 -11.14 10.75
N LEU A 60 19.16 -12.08 9.82
CA LEU A 60 18.13 -12.04 8.77
C LEU A 60 16.98 -13.03 9.00
N VAL A 61 17.20 -14.04 9.85
CA VAL A 61 16.23 -15.09 10.14
C VAL A 61 16.05 -15.21 11.65
N LEU A 62 14.85 -14.90 12.13
CA LEU A 62 14.49 -15.07 13.53
C LEU A 62 13.82 -16.44 13.73
N VAL A 63 14.19 -17.13 14.80
CA VAL A 63 13.49 -18.32 15.27
C VAL A 63 12.78 -17.92 16.57
N LEU A 64 11.46 -18.15 16.65
CA LEU A 64 10.62 -17.71 17.77
C LEU A 64 10.26 -18.87 18.69
N ALA A 65 10.37 -18.66 20.01
CA ALA A 65 10.15 -19.72 21.00
C ALA A 65 8.71 -20.24 21.05
N ALA A 66 7.72 -19.36 20.90
CA ALA A 66 6.29 -19.69 20.94
C ALA A 66 5.61 -19.69 19.56
N GLY A 67 6.38 -19.77 18.47
CA GLY A 67 5.83 -19.64 17.11
C GLY A 67 5.49 -18.20 16.70
N GLY A 68 5.11 -18.02 15.44
CA GLY A 68 4.85 -16.72 14.80
C GLY A 68 3.44 -16.57 14.21
N ALA A 69 2.44 -17.31 14.69
CA ALA A 69 1.09 -17.31 14.09
C ALA A 69 0.37 -15.94 14.14
N TRP A 70 0.74 -15.08 15.09
CA TRP A 70 0.22 -13.71 15.21
C TRP A 70 0.93 -12.72 14.27
N LEU A 71 2.04 -13.13 13.64
CA LEU A 71 2.78 -12.26 12.73
C LEU A 71 2.13 -12.21 11.36
N GLN A 72 2.10 -11.00 10.80
CA GLN A 72 1.68 -10.75 9.44
C GLN A 72 2.90 -10.32 8.62
N VAL A 73 3.05 -10.91 7.43
CA VAL A 73 4.08 -10.49 6.47
C VAL A 73 3.85 -9.03 6.09
N GLY A 74 4.93 -8.23 6.08
CA GLY A 74 4.88 -6.80 5.79
C GLY A 74 4.50 -5.91 6.97
N VAL A 75 4.05 -6.47 8.09
CA VAL A 75 3.68 -5.68 9.29
C VAL A 75 4.89 -5.53 10.21
N PRO A 76 5.30 -4.30 10.57
CA PRO A 76 6.44 -4.09 11.45
C PRO A 76 6.29 -4.73 12.83
N ILE A 77 7.40 -5.23 13.37
CA ILE A 77 7.54 -5.73 14.74
C ILE A 77 8.75 -5.09 15.42
N VAL A 78 8.81 -5.19 16.74
CA VAL A 78 9.99 -4.81 17.53
C VAL A 78 10.71 -6.05 18.00
N VAL A 79 12.03 -6.04 17.84
CA VAL A 79 12.95 -6.98 18.49
C VAL A 79 13.86 -6.19 19.41
N GLU A 80 13.91 -6.56 20.68
CA GLU A 80 14.84 -5.96 21.64
C GLU A 80 16.19 -6.68 21.56
N VAL A 81 17.24 -5.96 21.17
CA VAL A 81 18.61 -6.49 21.08
C VAL A 81 19.50 -5.67 22.00
N GLN A 82 20.09 -6.31 23.01
CA GLN A 82 20.99 -5.66 23.98
C GLN A 82 20.38 -4.44 24.69
N GLY A 83 19.06 -4.45 24.91
CA GLY A 83 18.35 -3.34 25.57
C GLY A 83 17.90 -2.22 24.62
N GLU A 84 18.19 -2.33 23.33
CA GLU A 84 17.72 -1.41 22.29
C GLU A 84 16.60 -2.06 21.45
N ALA A 85 15.57 -1.30 21.14
CA ALA A 85 14.44 -1.76 20.33
C ALA A 85 14.71 -1.49 18.84
N TYR A 86 14.73 -2.55 18.04
CA TYR A 86 14.87 -2.48 16.59
C TYR A 86 13.54 -2.81 15.92
N VAL A 87 13.09 -1.93 15.03
CA VAL A 87 11.91 -2.17 14.19
C VAL A 87 12.35 -2.96 12.96
N CYS A 88 11.69 -4.09 12.70
CA CYS A 88 11.95 -4.90 11.52
C CYS A 88 10.64 -5.41 10.89
N THR A 89 10.72 -5.78 9.62
CA THR A 89 9.55 -6.21 8.84
C THR A 89 9.70 -7.66 8.41
N PRO A 90 8.76 -8.56 8.75
CA PRO A 90 8.72 -9.92 8.24
C PRO A 90 8.49 -9.94 6.72
N ALA A 91 9.39 -10.57 5.97
CA ALA A 91 9.23 -10.88 4.55
C ALA A 91 8.50 -12.20 4.32
N ARG A 92 8.68 -13.17 5.22
CA ARG A 92 8.01 -14.47 5.22
C ARG A 92 7.95 -15.02 6.64
N VAL A 93 6.85 -15.70 6.96
CA VAL A 93 6.65 -16.41 8.24
C VAL A 93 6.37 -17.87 7.94
N ASP A 94 7.12 -18.78 8.57
CA ASP A 94 7.01 -20.23 8.42
C ASP A 94 7.01 -20.89 9.81
N GLY A 95 5.81 -21.01 10.39
CA GLY A 95 5.62 -21.48 11.76
C GLY A 95 6.33 -20.58 12.78
N ALA A 96 7.47 -21.04 13.29
CA ALA A 96 8.32 -20.31 14.23
C ALA A 96 9.45 -19.51 13.57
N THR A 97 9.72 -19.74 12.28
CA THR A 97 10.81 -19.12 11.56
C THR A 97 10.31 -17.89 10.81
N VAL A 98 10.95 -16.75 11.02
CA VAL A 98 10.61 -15.47 10.40
C VAL A 98 11.80 -14.96 9.61
N TYR A 99 11.60 -14.76 8.32
CA TYR A 99 12.59 -14.16 7.43
C TYR A 99 12.34 -12.66 7.35
N LEU A 100 13.35 -11.84 7.60
CA LEU A 100 13.23 -10.39 7.61
C LEU A 100 13.51 -9.79 6.22
N VAL A 101 12.91 -8.63 5.94
CA VAL A 101 13.19 -7.85 4.72
C VAL A 101 14.63 -7.34 4.71
N ALA A 102 15.13 -6.93 5.88
CA ALA A 102 16.50 -6.45 6.07
C ALA A 102 17.11 -7.12 7.31
N ALA A 103 18.42 -7.34 7.27
CA ALA A 103 19.15 -7.90 8.41
C ALA A 103 19.20 -6.88 9.55
N LEU A 104 19.03 -7.36 10.78
CA LEU A 104 19.32 -6.59 11.98
C LEU A 104 20.81 -6.26 12.06
N PRO A 105 21.20 -5.11 12.66
CA PRO A 105 22.61 -4.73 12.77
C PRO A 105 23.41 -5.70 13.64
N VAL A 106 22.74 -6.39 14.57
CA VAL A 106 23.32 -7.37 15.47
C VAL A 106 22.38 -8.58 15.55
N VAL A 107 22.96 -9.78 15.66
CA VAL A 107 22.18 -11.01 15.88
C VAL A 107 21.54 -10.97 17.28
N PRO A 108 20.20 -11.07 17.39
CA PRO A 108 19.54 -11.13 18.70
C PRO A 108 19.98 -12.34 19.52
N ALA A 109 20.17 -12.14 20.82
CA ALA A 109 20.48 -13.23 21.73
C ALA A 109 19.24 -14.11 21.96
N ASN A 110 19.46 -15.39 22.30
CA ASN A 110 18.38 -16.26 22.77
C ASN A 110 17.67 -15.63 23.98
N GLY A 111 16.34 -15.65 24.02
CA GLY A 111 15.52 -14.98 25.02
C GLY A 111 15.21 -13.51 24.76
N SER A 112 15.78 -12.90 23.71
CA SER A 112 15.49 -11.51 23.34
C SER A 112 14.00 -11.30 23.05
N PRO A 113 13.34 -10.30 23.65
CA PRO A 113 11.91 -10.05 23.42
C PRO A 113 11.59 -9.70 21.96
N VAL A 114 10.47 -10.21 21.48
CA VAL A 114 9.85 -9.85 20.20
C VAL A 114 8.40 -9.45 20.46
N LYS A 115 7.98 -8.29 19.96
CA LYS A 115 6.66 -7.71 20.24
C LYS A 115 6.00 -7.20 18.96
N GLU A 116 4.69 -7.38 18.87
CA GLU A 116 3.83 -6.80 17.86
C GLU A 116 3.75 -5.27 18.03
N LEU A 117 3.67 -4.54 16.91
CA LEU A 117 3.45 -3.09 16.90
C LEU A 117 2.07 -2.68 16.39
N LEU A 118 1.35 -3.60 15.75
CA LEU A 118 0.13 -3.28 15.04
C LEU A 118 -1.01 -2.95 16.01
N MET A 119 -1.47 -1.71 15.97
CA MET A 119 -2.76 -1.32 16.51
C MET A 119 -3.78 -1.32 15.40
N THR A 120 -5.03 -1.66 15.71
CA THR A 120 -6.14 -1.55 14.77
C THR A 120 -7.32 -0.80 15.39
N ALA A 121 -8.02 -0.02 14.57
CA ALA A 121 -9.25 0.65 14.93
C ALA A 121 -10.27 0.42 13.83
N THR A 122 -11.49 0.08 14.21
CA THR A 122 -12.56 -0.20 13.26
C THR A 122 -13.37 1.06 13.06
N ILE A 123 -13.32 1.61 11.85
CA ILE A 123 -14.05 2.83 11.48
C ILE A 123 -15.30 2.42 10.70
N ALA A 124 -16.45 2.97 11.08
CA ALA A 124 -17.65 2.93 10.25
C ALA A 124 -17.65 4.16 9.36
N ALA A 125 -17.58 3.97 8.03
CA ALA A 125 -17.70 5.10 7.13
C ALA A 125 -19.05 5.80 7.35
N PRO A 126 -19.10 7.11 7.66
CA PRO A 126 -20.35 7.85 7.68
C PRO A 126 -21.08 7.76 6.33
N GLY A 127 -22.39 8.01 6.39
CA GLY A 127 -23.29 8.01 5.25
C GLY A 127 -22.95 9.07 4.18
N SER A 128 -23.82 9.19 3.17
CA SER A 128 -23.48 9.81 1.87
C SER A 128 -23.12 11.29 1.91
N THR A 129 -23.33 11.95 3.06
CA THR A 129 -23.03 13.35 3.29
C THR A 129 -21.55 13.66 3.47
N GLU A 130 -20.70 12.66 3.68
CA GLU A 130 -19.26 12.83 3.98
C GLU A 130 -18.36 12.14 2.94
N LEU A 131 -18.88 11.88 1.73
CA LEU A 131 -18.05 11.39 0.61
C LEU A 131 -16.94 12.40 0.27
N GLY A 132 -15.76 11.87 -0.05
CA GLY A 132 -14.58 12.65 -0.41
C GLY A 132 -13.53 12.73 0.71
N ALA A 133 -12.46 13.49 0.44
CA ALA A 133 -11.37 13.76 1.38
C ALA A 133 -11.65 14.95 2.31
N GLY A 134 -10.76 15.18 3.27
CA GLY A 134 -10.85 16.26 4.25
C GLY A 134 -11.17 15.80 5.67
N LEU A 135 -11.36 14.50 5.88
CA LEU A 135 -11.37 13.91 7.20
C LEU A 135 -9.93 13.65 7.66
N ARG A 136 -9.74 13.57 8.98
CA ARG A 136 -8.44 13.29 9.59
C ARG A 136 -8.59 12.17 10.61
N LEU A 137 -7.80 11.12 10.47
CA LEU A 137 -7.63 10.09 11.48
C LEU A 137 -6.48 10.49 12.39
N GLU A 138 -6.72 10.57 13.69
CA GLU A 138 -5.70 10.90 14.67
C GLU A 138 -5.52 9.77 15.67
N TRP A 139 -4.29 9.30 15.79
CA TRP A 139 -3.86 8.30 16.76
C TRP A 139 -3.08 8.98 17.88
N ARG A 140 -3.43 8.65 19.11
CA ARG A 140 -2.63 8.97 20.31
C ARG A 140 -2.41 7.70 21.08
N TYR A 141 -1.16 7.39 21.39
CA TYR A 141 -0.79 6.14 22.03
C TYR A 141 0.40 6.33 22.95
N SER A 142 0.57 5.42 23.90
CA SER A 142 1.66 5.50 24.85
C SER A 142 2.07 4.12 25.36
N SER A 143 3.35 4.01 25.71
CA SER A 143 3.89 2.96 26.55
C SER A 143 4.14 3.53 27.96
N ALA A 144 4.77 2.75 28.84
CA ALA A 144 5.16 3.22 30.17
C ALA A 144 6.11 4.43 30.15
N THR A 145 6.88 4.62 29.08
CA THR A 145 7.96 5.63 29.02
C THR A 145 7.90 6.57 27.82
N LYS A 146 7.07 6.26 26.81
CA LYS A 146 7.00 7.02 25.56
C LYS A 146 5.55 7.31 25.19
N THR A 147 5.33 8.45 24.54
CA THR A 147 4.05 8.82 23.93
C THR A 147 4.25 9.03 22.44
N GLY A 148 3.28 8.62 21.64
CA GLY A 148 3.26 8.82 20.19
C GLY A 148 1.97 9.50 19.73
N TYR A 149 2.10 10.23 18.63
CA TYR A 149 0.99 10.82 17.90
C TYR A 149 1.21 10.57 16.42
N ALA A 150 0.16 10.15 15.73
CA ALA A 150 0.16 10.04 14.28
C ALA A 150 -1.15 10.58 13.73
N SER A 151 -1.09 11.11 12.52
CA SER A 151 -2.31 11.52 11.82
C SER A 151 -2.22 11.21 10.34
N ALA A 152 -3.33 10.73 9.78
CA ALA A 152 -3.49 10.48 8.36
C ALA A 152 -4.70 11.26 7.84
N GLU A 153 -4.64 11.69 6.60
CA GLU A 153 -5.83 12.18 5.91
C GLU A 153 -6.71 10.98 5.54
N VAL A 154 -8.01 11.13 5.65
CA VAL A 154 -8.99 10.09 5.29
C VAL A 154 -9.87 10.61 4.18
N ALA A 155 -10.07 9.77 3.17
CA ALA A 155 -11.11 9.95 2.17
C ALA A 155 -12.13 8.83 2.28
N ILE A 156 -13.42 9.19 2.27
CA ILE A 156 -14.50 8.22 2.14
C ILE A 156 -14.83 8.10 0.67
N VAL A 157 -14.67 6.88 0.17
CA VAL A 157 -14.66 6.61 -1.26
C VAL A 157 -15.65 5.51 -1.58
N ARG A 158 -16.25 5.57 -2.77
CA ARG A 158 -17.10 4.46 -3.24
C ARG A 158 -16.31 3.32 -3.83
N TRP A 159 -15.13 3.63 -4.38
CA TRP A 159 -14.21 2.67 -4.96
C TRP A 159 -12.82 2.89 -4.37
N LEU A 160 -12.22 1.83 -3.83
CA LEU A 160 -10.82 1.87 -3.42
C LEU A 160 -9.95 1.95 -4.68
N TRP A 161 -8.86 2.70 -4.59
CA TRP A 161 -7.80 2.61 -5.57
C TRP A 161 -7.21 1.20 -5.56
N GLN A 162 -7.39 0.50 -6.67
CA GLN A 162 -6.74 -0.77 -6.91
C GLN A 162 -5.46 -0.54 -7.71
N GLU A 163 -4.39 -1.22 -7.30
CA GLU A 163 -3.13 -1.15 -8.03
C GLU A 163 -3.32 -1.64 -9.47
N PRO A 164 -2.90 -0.86 -10.48
CA PRO A 164 -3.16 -1.17 -11.88
C PRO A 164 -2.34 -2.36 -12.41
N ILE A 165 -1.32 -2.81 -11.68
CA ILE A 165 -0.53 -4.00 -12.01
C ILE A 165 -0.08 -4.72 -10.73
N SER A 166 -0.09 -6.05 -10.77
CA SER A 166 0.37 -6.92 -9.69
C SER A 166 1.77 -7.45 -9.94
N GLY A 167 2.44 -7.95 -8.89
CA GLY A 167 3.72 -8.65 -9.04
C GLY A 167 3.64 -9.87 -9.95
N ALA A 168 2.52 -10.60 -9.95
CA ALA A 168 2.30 -11.73 -10.86
C ALA A 168 2.31 -11.27 -12.34
N ALA A 169 1.64 -10.16 -12.66
CA ALA A 169 1.65 -9.60 -14.01
C ALA A 169 3.06 -9.14 -14.43
N VAL A 170 3.87 -8.61 -13.51
CA VAL A 170 5.28 -8.30 -13.78
C VAL A 170 6.09 -9.57 -14.06
N SER A 171 5.84 -10.65 -13.32
CA SER A 171 6.47 -11.95 -13.55
C SER A 171 6.15 -12.48 -14.95
N ASP A 172 4.89 -12.35 -15.39
CA ASP A 172 4.48 -12.75 -16.74
C ASP A 172 5.18 -11.92 -17.81
N ILE A 173 5.36 -10.61 -17.61
CA ILE A 173 6.12 -9.74 -18.52
C ILE A 173 7.59 -10.20 -18.60
N LEU A 174 8.22 -10.50 -17.47
CA LEU A 174 9.61 -11.00 -17.43
C LEU A 174 9.75 -12.31 -18.21
N ALA A 175 8.82 -13.24 -18.03
CA ALA A 175 8.84 -14.53 -18.70
C ALA A 175 8.58 -14.42 -20.21
N THR A 176 7.61 -13.60 -20.61
CA THR A 176 7.14 -13.52 -22.00
C THR A 176 7.99 -12.59 -22.87
N VAL A 177 8.37 -11.41 -22.36
CA VAL A 177 9.06 -10.37 -23.14
C VAL A 177 10.58 -10.49 -23.03
N TYR A 178 11.08 -10.74 -21.81
CA TYR A 178 12.50 -10.75 -21.51
C TYR A 178 13.08 -12.16 -21.35
N GLN A 179 12.22 -13.19 -21.41
CA GLN A 179 12.61 -14.61 -21.28
C GLN A 179 13.47 -14.88 -20.03
N THR A 180 13.12 -14.22 -18.92
CA THR A 180 13.87 -14.30 -17.65
C THR A 180 12.92 -14.45 -16.46
N SER A 181 13.46 -14.80 -15.30
CA SER A 181 12.72 -14.92 -14.05
C SER A 181 13.43 -14.18 -12.91
N ARG A 182 12.65 -13.70 -11.95
CA ARG A 182 13.12 -13.00 -10.75
C ARG A 182 12.31 -13.46 -9.54
N SER A 183 12.76 -13.07 -8.35
CA SER A 183 12.03 -13.38 -7.12
C SER A 183 10.66 -12.68 -7.10
N GLU A 184 9.70 -13.27 -6.39
CA GLU A 184 8.37 -12.68 -6.20
C GLU A 184 8.46 -11.27 -5.58
N GLN A 185 9.37 -11.09 -4.61
CA GLN A 185 9.61 -9.78 -4.00
C GLN A 185 10.06 -8.75 -5.03
N PHE A 186 11.00 -9.10 -5.91
CA PHE A 186 11.45 -8.20 -6.97
C PHE A 186 10.27 -7.78 -7.87
N CYS A 187 9.42 -8.72 -8.25
CA CYS A 187 8.26 -8.43 -9.07
C CYS A 187 7.23 -7.55 -8.35
N ARG A 188 7.01 -7.76 -7.04
CA ARG A 188 6.17 -6.88 -6.20
C ARG A 188 6.76 -5.46 -6.10
N ASP A 189 8.08 -5.33 -5.93
CA ASP A 189 8.75 -4.03 -5.86
C ASP A 189 8.62 -3.25 -7.18
N VAL A 190 8.76 -3.94 -8.32
CA VAL A 190 8.54 -3.34 -9.64
C VAL A 190 7.09 -2.90 -9.80
N ALA A 191 6.12 -3.76 -9.47
CA ALA A 191 4.70 -3.43 -9.53
C ALA A 191 4.37 -2.21 -8.66
N GLY A 192 4.88 -2.17 -7.41
CA GLY A 192 4.69 -1.04 -6.50
C GLY A 192 5.27 0.27 -7.06
N ARG A 193 6.45 0.23 -7.68
CA ARG A 193 7.04 1.42 -8.34
C ARG A 193 6.19 1.93 -9.51
N VAL A 194 5.62 1.02 -10.32
CA VAL A 194 4.74 1.38 -11.43
C VAL A 194 3.44 1.99 -10.92
N SER A 195 2.79 1.31 -9.97
CA SER A 195 1.56 1.78 -9.32
C SER A 195 1.75 3.15 -8.67
N ALA A 196 2.86 3.37 -7.98
CA ALA A 196 3.21 4.67 -7.41
C ALA A 196 3.40 5.77 -8.48
N LYS A 197 4.07 5.46 -9.60
CA LYS A 197 4.23 6.40 -10.72
C LYS A 197 2.88 6.80 -11.31
N ILE A 198 1.99 5.84 -11.55
CA ILE A 198 0.65 6.10 -12.09
C ILE A 198 -0.17 6.94 -11.10
N ARG A 199 -0.21 6.55 -9.83
CA ARG A 199 -0.90 7.30 -8.77
C ARG A 199 -0.42 8.75 -8.69
N ASN A 200 0.89 8.96 -8.57
CA ASN A 200 1.48 10.29 -8.47
C ASN A 200 1.13 11.16 -9.68
N ALA A 201 1.15 10.57 -10.87
CA ALA A 201 0.86 11.31 -12.09
C ALA A 201 -0.63 11.65 -12.23
N VAL A 202 -1.53 10.78 -11.75
CA VAL A 202 -2.96 11.11 -11.60
C VAL A 202 -3.15 12.27 -10.64
N GLU A 203 -2.53 12.22 -9.45
CA GLU A 203 -2.63 13.27 -8.43
C GLU A 203 -2.11 14.62 -8.94
N GLN A 204 -1.04 14.63 -9.75
CA GLN A 204 -0.51 15.84 -10.39
C GLN A 204 -1.50 16.53 -11.34
N THR A 205 -2.50 15.80 -11.84
CA THR A 205 -3.57 16.40 -12.65
C THR A 205 -4.67 17.07 -11.82
N GLY A 206 -4.51 17.09 -10.48
CA GLY A 206 -5.54 17.55 -9.55
C GLY A 206 -6.71 16.58 -9.42
N ARG A 207 -6.59 15.38 -10.00
CA ARG A 207 -7.62 14.33 -9.95
C ARG A 207 -7.36 13.37 -8.80
N ARG A 208 -8.44 12.81 -8.27
CA ARG A 208 -8.40 11.89 -7.14
C ARG A 208 -8.44 10.44 -7.66
N PRO A 209 -7.46 9.59 -7.32
CA PRO A 209 -7.37 8.22 -7.84
C PRO A 209 -8.64 7.37 -7.62
N TRP A 210 -9.30 7.51 -6.47
CA TRP A 210 -10.52 6.77 -6.12
C TRP A 210 -11.78 7.17 -6.91
N LEU A 211 -11.73 8.25 -7.70
CA LEU A 211 -12.85 8.66 -8.55
C LEU A 211 -12.83 7.96 -9.92
N PHE A 212 -11.83 7.12 -10.19
CA PHE A 212 -11.82 6.24 -11.35
C PHE A 212 -12.59 4.96 -11.05
N VAL A 213 -13.67 4.72 -11.80
CA VAL A 213 -14.58 3.58 -11.60
C VAL A 213 -13.88 2.21 -11.74
N SER A 214 -12.76 2.12 -12.47
CA SER A 214 -12.01 0.87 -12.60
C SER A 214 -10.51 1.09 -12.86
N PRO A 215 -9.62 0.30 -12.22
CA PRO A 215 -8.19 0.29 -12.51
C PRO A 215 -7.87 -0.22 -13.92
N GLY A 216 -8.80 -0.93 -14.58
CA GLY A 216 -8.61 -1.43 -15.95
C GLY A 216 -8.30 -0.33 -16.96
N ALA A 217 -8.70 0.91 -16.66
CA ALA A 217 -8.34 2.11 -17.41
C ALA A 217 -6.82 2.34 -17.55
N PHE A 218 -6.03 1.81 -16.61
CA PHE A 218 -4.59 1.98 -16.56
C PHE A 218 -3.83 0.72 -16.98
N GLY A 219 -4.50 -0.31 -17.50
CA GLY A 219 -3.85 -1.59 -17.85
C GLY A 219 -2.71 -1.42 -18.85
N GLU A 220 -2.94 -0.68 -19.94
CA GLU A 220 -1.91 -0.40 -20.95
C GLU A 220 -0.78 0.48 -20.38
N VAL A 221 -1.14 1.52 -19.63
CA VAL A 221 -0.20 2.40 -18.92
C VAL A 221 0.71 1.60 -17.99
N ALA A 222 0.15 0.64 -17.26
CA ALA A 222 0.88 -0.15 -16.29
C ALA A 222 1.81 -1.19 -16.94
N GLN A 223 1.41 -1.79 -18.07
CA GLN A 223 2.30 -2.65 -18.85
C GLN A 223 3.52 -1.88 -19.39
N VAL A 224 3.30 -0.69 -19.95
CA VAL A 224 4.40 0.18 -20.43
C VAL A 224 5.25 0.67 -19.25
N GLY A 225 4.62 1.03 -18.14
CA GLY A 225 5.30 1.44 -16.91
C GLY A 225 6.20 0.33 -16.35
N ALA A 226 5.75 -0.93 -16.38
CA ALA A 226 6.57 -2.07 -15.96
C ALA A 226 7.82 -2.23 -16.81
N ARG A 227 7.70 -2.10 -18.14
CA ARG A 227 8.87 -2.13 -19.05
C ARG A 227 9.84 -0.98 -18.77
N TRP A 228 9.31 0.20 -18.49
CA TRP A 228 10.14 1.35 -18.08
C TRP A 228 10.91 1.06 -16.79
N VAL A 229 10.25 0.60 -15.72
CA VAL A 229 10.91 0.31 -14.43
C VAL A 229 11.91 -0.83 -14.57
N LEU A 230 11.60 -1.86 -15.36
CA LEU A 230 12.53 -2.95 -15.64
C LEU A 230 13.78 -2.45 -16.38
N ALA A 231 13.61 -1.58 -17.38
CA ALA A 231 14.74 -0.98 -18.10
C ALA A 231 15.62 -0.10 -17.19
N ASP A 232 15.01 0.66 -16.27
CA ASP A 232 15.70 1.45 -15.24
C ASP A 232 16.54 0.55 -14.29
N LEU A 233 16.09 -0.68 -14.07
CA LEU A 233 16.81 -1.71 -13.32
C LEU A 233 17.81 -2.52 -14.19
N GLY A 234 18.06 -2.09 -15.43
CA GLY A 234 18.99 -2.74 -16.36
C GLY A 234 18.43 -4.01 -17.03
N ILE A 235 17.13 -4.26 -16.95
CA ILE A 235 16.44 -5.37 -17.62
C ILE A 235 15.72 -4.81 -18.85
N GLY A 236 16.35 -4.94 -20.02
CA GLY A 236 15.84 -4.42 -21.28
C GLY A 236 16.16 -5.34 -22.45
N GLN A 237 15.57 -5.07 -23.61
CA GLN A 237 15.97 -5.71 -24.85
C GLN A 237 17.36 -5.22 -25.28
N VAL A 238 18.05 -6.01 -26.12
CA VAL A 238 19.40 -5.71 -26.60
C VAL A 238 19.41 -4.37 -27.36
N GLY A 239 20.28 -3.44 -26.98
CA GLY A 239 20.39 -2.11 -27.60
C GLY A 239 21.06 -1.07 -26.69
N ASP A 240 20.97 0.21 -27.07
CA ASP A 240 21.37 1.34 -26.23
C ASP A 240 20.38 1.52 -25.06
N PRO A 241 20.81 1.27 -23.80
CA PRO A 241 19.93 1.35 -22.64
C PRO A 241 19.33 2.75 -22.45
N ALA A 242 20.07 3.81 -22.81
CA ALA A 242 19.60 5.19 -22.64
C ALA A 242 18.49 5.54 -23.63
N ALA A 243 18.57 5.04 -24.86
CA ALA A 243 17.53 5.21 -25.87
C ALA A 243 16.24 4.46 -25.46
N LEU A 244 16.37 3.21 -25.01
CA LEU A 244 15.25 2.36 -24.63
C LEU A 244 14.51 2.90 -23.38
N LEU A 245 15.25 3.39 -22.39
CA LEU A 245 14.65 4.04 -21.22
C LEU A 245 13.88 5.31 -21.60
N ARG A 246 14.41 6.09 -22.54
CA ARG A 246 13.74 7.30 -23.04
C ARG A 246 12.46 6.96 -23.79
N GLU A 247 12.50 5.93 -24.65
CA GLU A 247 11.33 5.46 -25.39
C GLU A 247 10.20 5.01 -24.46
N TYR A 248 10.49 4.13 -23.49
CA TYR A 248 9.48 3.68 -22.54
C TYR A 248 8.92 4.79 -21.66
N ARG A 249 9.76 5.77 -21.28
CA ARG A 249 9.27 6.96 -20.55
C ARG A 249 8.29 7.78 -21.39
N PHE A 250 8.56 7.99 -22.68
CA PHE A 250 7.64 8.72 -23.55
C PHE A 250 6.35 7.95 -23.79
N ALA A 251 6.44 6.65 -24.07
CA ALA A 251 5.26 5.78 -24.22
C ALA A 251 4.40 5.77 -22.96
N PHE A 252 5.02 5.70 -21.77
CA PHE A 252 4.29 5.77 -20.50
C PHE A 252 3.53 7.09 -20.34
N ASN A 253 4.17 8.22 -20.64
CA ASN A 253 3.53 9.53 -20.52
C ASN A 253 2.40 9.73 -21.55
N ASP A 254 2.56 9.21 -22.77
CA ASP A 254 1.54 9.27 -23.82
C ASP A 254 0.31 8.44 -23.42
N GLU A 255 0.52 7.17 -23.03
CA GLU A 255 -0.56 6.30 -22.59
C GLU A 255 -1.25 6.82 -21.33
N LEU A 256 -0.49 7.36 -20.37
CA LEU A 256 -1.07 7.99 -19.20
C LEU A 256 -1.93 9.19 -19.58
N SER A 257 -1.47 10.04 -20.50
CA SER A 257 -2.23 11.20 -20.97
C SER A 257 -3.53 10.75 -21.66
N LYS A 258 -3.49 9.67 -22.46
CA LYS A 258 -4.68 9.06 -23.07
C LYS A 258 -5.64 8.50 -22.03
N ALA A 259 -5.14 7.77 -21.03
CA ALA A 259 -5.96 7.24 -19.95
C ALA A 259 -6.66 8.41 -19.21
N VAL A 260 -5.91 9.40 -18.76
CA VAL A 260 -6.46 10.56 -18.03
C VAL A 260 -7.45 11.35 -18.90
N ALA A 261 -7.15 11.61 -20.18
CA ALA A 261 -8.04 12.35 -21.07
C ALA A 261 -9.27 11.55 -21.53
N GLY A 262 -9.11 10.25 -21.74
CA GLY A 262 -10.10 9.34 -22.32
C GLY A 262 -11.04 8.70 -21.31
N LEU A 263 -10.84 8.91 -20.01
CA LEU A 263 -11.64 8.28 -18.96
C LEU A 263 -13.05 8.88 -18.87
N LYS A 264 -13.98 8.21 -19.58
CA LYS A 264 -15.44 8.39 -19.52
C LYS A 264 -16.08 7.86 -18.22
N GLY A 265 -15.28 7.34 -17.29
CA GLY A 265 -15.69 6.75 -16.00
C GLY A 265 -15.03 7.43 -14.80
N TYR A 266 -14.82 8.75 -14.88
CA TYR A 266 -14.37 9.57 -13.76
C TYR A 266 -15.59 10.24 -13.11
N ASP A 267 -15.82 9.99 -11.84
CA ASP A 267 -16.89 10.59 -11.05
C ASP A 267 -16.51 12.01 -10.64
N VAL A 268 -16.63 12.97 -11.57
CA VAL A 268 -16.28 14.39 -11.36
C VAL A 268 -17.02 14.99 -10.16
N ALA A 269 -18.24 14.50 -9.89
CA ALA A 269 -19.12 15.03 -8.87
C ALA A 269 -18.96 14.35 -7.50
N ASP A 270 -18.10 13.33 -7.39
CA ASP A 270 -17.89 12.53 -6.16
C ASP A 270 -19.24 12.00 -5.59
N ASN A 271 -20.20 11.70 -6.47
CA ASN A 271 -21.58 11.41 -6.09
C ASN A 271 -21.99 9.94 -6.29
N GLY A 272 -21.12 9.14 -6.90
CA GLY A 272 -21.31 7.73 -7.23
C GLY A 272 -21.90 7.46 -8.60
N THR A 273 -21.99 8.45 -9.48
CA THR A 273 -22.44 8.27 -10.85
C THR A 273 -21.36 8.71 -11.82
N SER A 274 -20.94 7.81 -12.72
CA SER A 274 -20.17 8.25 -13.88
C SER A 274 -21.09 9.11 -14.75
N ASP A 275 -20.63 10.30 -15.15
CA ASP A 275 -21.43 11.23 -15.95
C ASP A 275 -21.93 10.54 -17.24
N PRO A 276 -23.24 10.22 -17.33
CA PRO A 276 -23.75 9.42 -18.43
C PRO A 276 -23.77 10.21 -19.75
N SER A 277 -23.64 11.54 -19.69
CA SER A 277 -23.56 12.38 -20.89
C SER A 277 -22.27 12.14 -21.70
N ARG A 278 -21.21 11.62 -21.06
CA ARG A 278 -19.94 11.25 -21.71
C ARG A 278 -19.85 9.78 -22.13
N LEU A 279 -20.85 8.95 -21.76
CA LEU A 279 -20.96 7.55 -22.18
C LEU A 279 -21.54 7.38 -23.61
N ARG A 280 -22.09 8.42 -24.24
CA ARG A 280 -22.92 8.31 -25.47
C ARG A 280 -22.20 8.14 -26.82
N ASN A 281 -20.87 8.12 -26.86
CA ASN A 281 -20.14 7.86 -28.12
C ASN A 281 -19.46 6.49 -28.06
N VAL A 282 -20.27 5.44 -28.14
CA VAL A 282 -19.85 4.12 -28.65
C VAL A 282 -20.62 3.91 -29.94
N VAL A 283 -19.85 3.75 -31.01
CA VAL A 283 -20.26 3.52 -32.38
C VAL A 283 -21.39 2.48 -32.43
N ALA A 284 -22.56 2.89 -32.92
CA ALA A 284 -23.53 1.97 -33.47
C ALA A 284 -22.87 1.30 -34.68
N VAL A 285 -22.27 0.12 -34.48
CA VAL A 285 -21.88 -0.74 -35.60
C VAL A 285 -23.18 -1.25 -36.20
N ARG A 286 -23.59 -0.57 -37.27
CA ARG A 286 -24.72 -0.91 -38.11
C ARG A 286 -24.44 -2.27 -38.74
N THR A 287 -25.10 -3.32 -38.26
CA THR A 287 -25.16 -4.60 -38.95
C THR A 287 -25.84 -4.35 -40.30
N VAL A 288 -25.08 -4.40 -41.39
CA VAL A 288 -25.65 -4.49 -42.74
C VAL A 288 -25.87 -5.97 -43.00
N ARG A 289 -27.10 -6.29 -43.41
CA ARG A 289 -27.58 -7.63 -43.77
C ARG A 289 -26.81 -8.22 -44.94
#